data_AF-A0A951S6R6-F1
#
_entry.id   AF-A0A951S6R6-F1
#
_cell.length_a   1.000
_cell.length_b   1.000
_cell.length_c   1.000
_cell.angle_alpha   90.00
_cell.angle_beta   90.00
_cell.angle_gamma   90.00
#
_symmetry.space_group_name_H-M   'P 1'
#
loop_
_entity.id
_entity.type
_entity.pdbx_description
1 polymer ?
#
loop_
_entity_poly.entity_id
_entity_poly.type
_entity_poly.pdbx_seq_one_letter_code
_entity_poly.pdbx_strand_id
1 'polypeptide(L)'
;MKKTIKLLSCILGFATASFAQQVEETNELVKQLEQQIQSHESDLKLLKQFKISGYIHSQFQYGEKNASLKVGGANSNTNESFSRFGVRRGRIKFTYEKGIAAGVFQLDITEKGIGLKDAYVSIKDPWAGSNIFKVGVFDRPFGYEVAYSSSRRESPERATVTTTLFPEERDLGAMLTLQASKNSPWRILKLEAAIIGGNGIKTDIDNRKDFIG
;
A
#
# COMPACT_ATOMS: atom_id res chain seq x y z
N MET A 1 43.64 28.70 61.66
CA MET A 1 42.24 28.21 61.60
C MET A 1 41.32 29.04 60.70
N LYS A 2 41.24 30.38 60.82
CA LYS A 2 40.32 31.18 59.97
C LYS A 2 40.65 31.16 58.46
N LYS A 3 41.93 31.07 58.07
CA LYS A 3 42.35 30.99 56.64
C LYS A 3 42.05 29.63 55.99
N THR A 4 42.23 28.53 56.73
CA THR A 4 41.94 27.17 56.24
C THR A 4 40.44 26.92 56.07
N ILE A 5 39.61 27.47 56.96
CA ILE A 5 38.14 27.42 56.85
C ILE A 5 37.64 28.20 55.62
N LYS A 6 38.23 29.37 55.33
CA LYS A 6 37.90 30.15 54.10
C LYS A 6 38.29 29.41 52.82
N LEU A 7 39.44 28.74 52.81
CA LEU A 7 39.90 27.95 51.65
C LEU A 7 38.98 26.75 51.39
N LEU A 8 38.58 26.03 52.43
CA LEU A 8 37.67 24.89 52.32
C LEU A 8 36.29 25.30 51.79
N SER A 9 35.77 26.46 52.24
CA SER A 9 34.51 27.03 51.76
C SER A 9 34.56 27.40 50.27
N CYS A 10 35.66 27.99 49.80
CA CYS A 10 35.85 28.28 48.38
C CYS A 10 35.92 27.01 47.52
N ILE A 11 36.59 25.95 47.99
CA ILE A 11 36.66 24.67 47.26
C ILE A 11 35.28 24.01 47.18
N LEU A 12 34.51 24.05 48.26
CA LEU A 12 33.16 23.50 48.30
C LEU A 12 32.22 24.26 47.34
N GLY A 13 32.29 25.60 47.31
CA GLY A 13 31.53 26.43 46.38
C GLY A 13 31.91 26.25 44.92
N PHE A 14 33.19 25.96 44.63
CA PHE A 14 33.64 25.66 43.27
C PHE A 14 33.16 24.28 42.81
N ALA A 15 33.18 23.28 43.69
CA ALA A 15 32.68 21.93 43.39
C ALA A 15 31.16 21.91 43.11
N THR A 16 30.37 22.68 43.87
CA THR A 16 28.92 22.79 43.63
C THR A 16 28.60 23.55 42.34
N ALA A 17 29.38 24.57 41.98
CA ALA A 17 29.24 25.29 40.72
C ALA A 17 29.56 24.40 39.51
N SER A 18 30.64 23.63 39.56
CA SER A 18 30.99 22.67 38.49
C SER A 18 29.92 21.58 38.33
N PHE A 19 29.36 21.08 39.44
CA PHE A 19 28.29 20.08 39.38
C PHE A 19 26.98 20.68 38.83
N ALA A 20 26.63 21.91 39.21
CA ALA A 20 25.47 22.61 38.67
C ALA A 20 25.60 22.84 37.15
N GLN A 21 26.78 23.22 36.67
CA GLN A 21 27.06 23.42 35.25
C GLN A 21 26.95 22.10 34.47
N GLN A 22 27.45 20.99 35.02
CA GLN A 22 27.32 19.66 34.40
C GLN A 22 25.85 19.17 34.38
N VAL A 23 25.07 19.51 35.41
CA VAL A 23 23.61 19.22 35.46
C VAL A 23 22.85 20.06 34.43
N GLU A 24 23.24 21.31 34.20
CA GLU A 24 22.61 22.17 33.19
C GLU A 24 22.90 21.68 31.77
N GLU A 25 24.15 21.33 31.46
CA GLU A 25 24.54 20.76 30.16
C GLU A 25 23.84 19.42 29.89
N THR A 26 23.75 18.55 30.91
CA THR A 26 22.99 17.28 30.78
C THR A 26 21.50 17.51 30.58
N ASN A 27 20.89 18.51 31.23
CA ASN A 27 19.49 18.88 31.01
C ASN A 27 19.24 19.45 29.61
N GLU A 28 20.18 20.22 29.07
CA GLU A 28 20.13 20.71 27.69
C GLU A 28 20.22 19.56 26.68
N LEU A 29 21.13 18.60 26.90
CA LEU A 29 21.25 17.39 26.08
C LEU A 29 19.96 16.54 26.12
N VAL A 30 19.36 16.37 27.31
CA VAL A 30 18.07 15.67 27.46
C VAL A 30 16.97 16.38 26.68
N LYS A 31 16.86 17.71 26.77
CA LYS A 31 15.89 18.49 25.99
C LYS A 31 16.10 18.34 24.48
N GLN A 32 17.35 18.35 24.01
CA GLN A 32 17.66 18.14 22.60
C GLN A 32 17.25 16.74 22.14
N LEU A 33 17.51 15.71 22.96
CA LEU A 33 17.09 14.34 22.68
C LEU A 33 15.56 14.19 22.66
N GLU A 34 14.84 14.80 23.60
CA GLU A 34 13.38 14.82 23.61
C GLU A 34 12.81 15.47 22.33
N GLN A 35 13.40 16.59 21.89
CA GLN A 35 13.02 17.24 20.63
C GLN A 35 13.27 16.35 19.41
N GLN A 36 14.40 15.63 19.38
CA GLN A 36 14.70 14.66 18.30
C GLN A 36 13.74 13.46 18.32
N ILE A 37 13.38 12.94 19.49
CA ILE A 37 12.41 11.85 19.61
C ILE A 37 11.05 12.32 19.12
N GLN A 38 10.61 13.52 19.50
CA GLN A 38 9.31 14.06 19.10
C GLN A 38 9.23 14.29 17.58
N SER A 39 10.32 14.77 16.95
CA SER A 39 10.36 14.93 15.49
C SER A 39 10.29 13.56 14.80
N HIS A 40 11.08 12.57 15.25
CA HIS A 40 11.05 11.22 14.71
C HIS A 40 9.70 10.52 14.90
N GLU A 41 9.02 10.71 16.04
CA GLU A 41 7.66 10.19 16.25
C GLU A 41 6.66 10.78 15.25
N SER A 42 6.80 12.07 14.94
CA SER A 42 5.93 12.74 13.98
C SER A 42 6.16 12.25 12.54
N ASP A 43 7.42 12.07 12.14
CA ASP A 43 7.79 11.47 10.86
C ASP A 43 7.29 10.02 10.75
N LEU A 44 7.48 9.22 11.80
CA LEU A 44 6.99 7.83 11.84
C LEU A 44 5.47 7.77 11.77
N LYS A 45 4.76 8.73 12.36
CA LYS A 45 3.30 8.82 12.25
C LYS A 45 2.88 9.15 10.82
N LEU A 46 3.56 10.07 10.16
CA LEU A 46 3.31 10.40 8.74
C LEU A 46 3.60 9.20 7.83
N LEU A 47 4.72 8.51 8.01
CA LEU A 47 5.07 7.30 7.23
C LEU A 47 4.13 6.12 7.48
N LYS A 48 3.60 5.99 8.71
CA LYS A 48 2.59 4.98 9.02
C LYS A 48 1.25 5.28 8.33
N GLN A 49 0.91 6.56 8.20
CA GLN A 49 -0.32 6.99 7.52
C GLN A 49 -0.15 6.97 6.01
N PHE A 50 0.99 7.38 5.46
CA PHE A 50 1.26 7.46 4.04
C PHE A 50 2.32 6.44 3.62
N LYS A 51 1.89 5.40 2.91
CA LYS A 51 2.74 4.32 2.42
C LYS A 51 2.86 4.41 0.91
N ILE A 52 4.10 4.49 0.44
CA ILE A 52 4.44 4.34 -0.97
C ILE A 52 5.05 2.96 -1.15
N SER A 53 4.56 2.19 -2.12
CA SER A 53 5.10 0.89 -2.46
C SER A 53 5.09 0.71 -3.96
N GLY A 54 5.93 -0.15 -4.48
CA GLY A 54 5.95 -0.44 -5.90
C GLY A 54 6.84 -1.61 -6.23
N TYR A 55 6.69 -2.12 -7.44
CA TYR A 55 7.56 -3.16 -7.98
C TYR A 55 7.54 -3.14 -9.51
N ILE A 56 8.62 -3.61 -10.09
CA ILE A 56 8.79 -3.74 -11.55
C ILE A 56 8.97 -5.22 -11.86
N HIS A 57 8.28 -5.69 -12.89
CA HIS A 57 8.34 -7.07 -13.38
C HIS A 57 8.62 -7.03 -14.87
N SER A 58 9.87 -7.31 -15.25
CA SER A 58 10.32 -7.52 -16.62
C SER A 58 10.23 -8.99 -17.01
N GLN A 59 9.88 -9.26 -18.26
CA GLN A 59 9.70 -10.61 -18.78
C GLN A 59 10.30 -10.73 -20.18
N PHE A 60 11.02 -11.83 -20.40
CA PHE A 60 11.32 -12.34 -21.73
C PHE A 60 10.31 -13.44 -22.06
N GLN A 61 9.67 -13.35 -23.22
CA GLN A 61 8.69 -14.32 -23.68
C GLN A 61 9.05 -14.77 -25.09
N TYR A 62 9.05 -16.08 -25.30
CA TYR A 62 9.14 -16.70 -26.62
C TYR A 62 7.78 -17.35 -26.93
N GLY A 63 7.28 -17.13 -28.14
CA GLY A 63 5.99 -17.62 -28.58
C GLY A 63 6.06 -18.19 -29.99
N GLU A 64 5.24 -19.21 -30.22
CA GLU A 64 4.98 -19.71 -31.57
C GLU A 64 4.20 -18.68 -32.41
N LYS A 65 4.07 -18.95 -33.71
CA LYS A 65 3.48 -18.02 -34.70
C LYS A 65 2.16 -17.34 -34.29
N ASN A 66 1.27 -18.07 -33.59
CA ASN A 66 -0.05 -17.62 -33.16
C ASN A 66 -0.13 -17.31 -31.66
N ALA A 67 0.99 -17.31 -30.94
CA ALA A 67 1.00 -17.05 -29.50
C ALA A 67 0.63 -15.59 -29.21
N SER A 68 -0.19 -15.37 -28.18
CA SER A 68 -0.46 -14.02 -27.66
C SER A 68 0.47 -13.71 -26.50
N LEU A 69 1.55 -12.98 -26.78
CA LEU A 69 2.50 -12.54 -25.76
C LEU A 69 1.93 -11.36 -24.96
N LYS A 70 2.29 -11.28 -23.68
CA LYS A 70 1.79 -10.22 -22.77
C LYS A 70 2.60 -8.93 -22.83
N VAL A 71 3.87 -9.04 -23.22
CA VAL A 71 4.81 -7.92 -23.42
C VAL A 71 5.05 -7.66 -24.91
N GLY A 72 5.32 -6.41 -25.27
CA GLY A 72 5.45 -5.99 -26.66
C GLY A 72 4.14 -6.01 -27.46
N GLY A 73 4.29 -5.86 -28.78
CA GLY A 73 3.21 -5.91 -29.77
C GLY A 73 3.01 -7.30 -30.39
N ALA A 74 1.96 -7.42 -31.20
CA ALA A 74 1.63 -8.65 -31.93
C ALA A 74 2.77 -9.10 -32.85
N ASN A 75 2.71 -10.37 -33.28
CA ASN A 75 3.65 -10.89 -34.26
C ASN A 75 3.42 -10.19 -35.61
N SER A 76 4.47 -9.61 -36.18
CA SER A 76 4.42 -9.01 -37.51
C SER A 76 4.50 -10.06 -38.62
N ASN A 77 5.07 -11.24 -38.34
CA ASN A 77 5.24 -12.31 -39.31
C ASN A 77 4.49 -13.58 -38.86
N THR A 78 3.28 -13.79 -39.38
CA THR A 78 2.37 -14.88 -38.99
C THR A 78 2.88 -16.29 -39.31
N ASN A 79 4.03 -16.42 -39.97
CA ASN A 79 4.63 -17.71 -40.31
C ASN A 79 5.80 -18.11 -39.40
N GLU A 80 6.30 -17.22 -38.54
CA GLU A 80 7.51 -17.45 -37.74
C GLU A 80 7.24 -17.32 -36.23
N SER A 81 8.01 -18.05 -35.44
CA SER A 81 8.08 -17.85 -33.99
C SER A 81 8.72 -16.51 -33.67
N PHE A 82 8.34 -15.91 -32.54
CA PHE A 82 8.84 -14.60 -32.16
C PHE A 82 9.11 -14.51 -30.66
N SER A 83 10.03 -13.64 -30.29
CA SER A 83 10.30 -13.30 -28.89
C SER A 83 10.05 -11.83 -28.61
N ARG A 84 9.73 -11.53 -27.35
CA ARG A 84 9.55 -10.17 -26.85
C ARG A 84 10.20 -10.07 -25.48
N PHE A 85 10.91 -8.97 -25.26
CA PHE A 85 11.35 -8.57 -23.94
C PHE A 85 10.59 -7.32 -23.55
N GLY A 86 10.11 -7.27 -22.32
CA GLY A 86 9.53 -6.04 -21.84
C GLY A 86 9.01 -6.02 -20.42
N VAL A 87 8.48 -4.85 -20.02
CA VAL A 87 7.90 -4.66 -18.69
C VAL A 87 6.43 -5.07 -18.68
N ARG A 88 6.13 -6.17 -17.97
CA ARG A 88 4.78 -6.72 -17.84
C ARG A 88 3.93 -5.97 -16.81
N ARG A 89 4.54 -5.53 -15.71
CA ARG A 89 3.90 -4.76 -14.62
C ARG A 89 4.92 -3.78 -14.02
N GLY A 90 4.60 -2.50 -14.01
CA GLY A 90 5.41 -1.47 -13.34
C GLY A 90 4.51 -0.71 -12.38
N ARG A 91 4.28 -1.28 -11.20
CA ARG A 91 3.24 -0.80 -10.30
C ARG A 91 3.81 0.15 -9.26
N ILE A 92 3.15 1.29 -9.10
CA ILE A 92 3.40 2.24 -8.01
C ILE A 92 2.08 2.44 -7.29
N LYS A 93 2.07 2.21 -5.98
CA LYS A 93 0.90 2.25 -5.11
C LYS A 93 1.14 3.23 -3.96
N PHE A 94 0.27 4.21 -3.87
CA PHE A 94 0.15 5.17 -2.78
C PHE A 94 -1.04 4.78 -1.92
N THR A 95 -0.83 4.65 -0.62
CA THR A 95 -1.86 4.33 0.36
C THR A 95 -1.81 5.37 1.46
N TYR A 96 -2.94 6.04 1.71
CA TYR A 96 -3.11 6.96 2.82
C TYR A 96 -4.16 6.41 3.78
N GLU A 97 -3.78 6.12 5.02
CA GLU A 97 -4.66 5.58 6.06
C GLU A 97 -4.75 6.59 7.22
N LYS A 98 -5.97 7.05 7.53
CA LYS A 98 -6.25 7.95 8.65
C LYS A 98 -7.47 7.44 9.43
N GLY A 99 -7.21 6.83 10.59
CA GLY A 99 -8.25 6.30 11.46
C GLY A 99 -9.06 5.20 10.75
N ILE A 100 -10.34 5.48 10.48
CA ILE A 100 -11.26 4.56 9.81
C ILE A 100 -11.22 4.67 8.28
N ALA A 101 -10.69 5.76 7.72
CA ALA A 101 -10.68 5.99 6.28
C ALA A 101 -9.31 5.65 5.69
N ALA A 102 -9.31 5.08 4.49
CA ALA A 102 -8.11 4.84 3.71
C ALA A 102 -8.34 5.15 2.23
N GLY A 103 -7.44 5.91 1.63
CA GLY A 103 -7.37 6.17 0.19
C GLY A 103 -6.25 5.36 -0.45
N VAL A 104 -6.53 4.73 -1.59
CA VAL A 104 -5.56 3.93 -2.33
C VAL A 104 -5.55 4.40 -3.77
N PHE A 105 -4.34 4.67 -4.28
CA PHE A 105 -4.10 5.01 -5.66
C PHE A 105 -2.94 4.18 -6.21
N GLN A 106 -3.17 3.46 -7.30
CA GLN A 106 -2.18 2.59 -7.92
C GLN A 106 -2.13 2.80 -9.43
N LEU A 107 -0.95 3.10 -9.93
CA LEU A 107 -0.62 3.23 -11.34
C LEU A 107 0.11 1.97 -11.83
N ASP A 108 -0.08 1.66 -13.11
CA ASP A 108 0.67 0.64 -13.83
C ASP A 108 1.35 1.27 -15.05
N ILE A 109 2.67 1.28 -15.00
CA ILE A 109 3.55 1.87 -16.00
C ILE A 109 4.18 0.72 -16.76
N THR A 110 3.83 0.61 -18.04
CA THR A 110 4.34 -0.44 -18.93
C THR A 110 4.70 0.18 -20.28
N GLU A 111 5.29 -0.61 -21.17
CA GLU A 111 5.61 -0.17 -22.55
C GLU A 111 4.39 0.29 -23.35
N LYS A 112 3.20 -0.15 -22.95
CA LYS A 112 1.93 0.23 -23.59
C LYS A 112 1.39 1.57 -23.09
N GLY A 113 2.01 2.16 -22.07
CA GLY A 113 1.62 3.42 -21.46
C GLY A 113 1.35 3.31 -19.96
N ILE A 114 0.69 4.35 -19.44
CA ILE A 114 0.32 4.48 -18.04
C ILE A 114 -1.17 4.19 -17.90
N GLY A 115 -1.51 3.20 -17.07
CA GLY A 115 -2.89 2.83 -16.75
C GLY A 115 -3.21 3.03 -15.28
N LEU A 116 -4.45 3.39 -14.99
CA LEU A 116 -4.98 3.39 -13.63
C LEU A 116 -5.37 1.96 -13.24
N LYS A 117 -4.92 1.49 -12.07
CA LYS A 117 -5.23 0.16 -11.57
C LYS A 117 -6.09 0.17 -10.32
N ASP A 118 -5.73 0.93 -9.28
CA ASP A 118 -6.61 1.15 -8.12
C ASP A 118 -6.80 2.64 -7.93
N ALA A 119 -8.02 3.06 -7.68
CA ALA A 119 -8.34 4.41 -7.23
C ALA A 119 -9.62 4.34 -6.40
N TYR A 120 -9.48 4.07 -5.10
CA TYR A 120 -10.64 3.93 -4.23
C TYR A 120 -10.42 4.57 -2.88
N VAL A 121 -11.54 4.92 -2.26
CA VAL A 121 -11.62 5.25 -0.84
C VAL A 121 -12.32 4.12 -0.14
N SER A 122 -11.83 3.76 1.04
CA SER A 122 -12.41 2.73 1.90
C SER A 122 -12.62 3.27 3.29
N ILE A 123 -13.73 2.88 3.90
CA ILE A 123 -14.11 3.23 5.27
C ILE A 123 -14.31 1.93 6.03
N LYS A 124 -13.59 1.80 7.14
CA LYS A 124 -13.71 0.69 8.08
C LYS A 124 -14.76 1.05 9.13
N ASP A 125 -15.52 0.04 9.55
CA ASP A 125 -16.47 0.17 10.64
C ASP A 125 -15.75 0.56 11.96
N PRO A 126 -16.17 1.65 12.66
CA PRO A 126 -15.57 2.08 13.92
C PRO A 126 -15.77 1.09 15.08
N TRP A 127 -16.82 0.27 15.05
CA TRP A 127 -17.19 -0.62 16.15
C TRP A 127 -16.46 -1.96 16.07
N ALA A 128 -16.69 -2.70 14.98
CA ALA A 128 -16.11 -4.02 14.82
C ALA A 128 -14.72 -3.99 14.16
N GLY A 129 -14.38 -2.92 13.43
CA GLY A 129 -13.13 -2.79 12.67
C GLY A 129 -12.94 -3.83 11.55
N SER A 130 -13.92 -4.70 11.34
CA SER A 130 -13.86 -5.86 10.45
C SER A 130 -14.65 -5.65 9.15
N ASN A 131 -15.70 -4.84 9.18
CA ASN A 131 -16.47 -4.50 7.99
C ASN A 131 -15.81 -3.34 7.25
N ILE A 132 -15.80 -3.41 5.93
CA ILE A 132 -15.16 -2.41 5.07
C ILE A 132 -16.11 -2.05 3.95
N PHE A 133 -16.35 -0.76 3.78
CA PHE A 133 -17.02 -0.23 2.61
C PHE A 133 -15.99 0.42 1.69
N LYS A 134 -15.99 0.11 0.39
CA LYS A 134 -15.05 0.68 -0.60
C LYS A 134 -15.83 1.26 -1.77
N VAL A 135 -15.40 2.40 -2.28
CA VAL A 135 -15.96 3.05 -3.48
C VAL A 135 -14.83 3.56 -4.36
N GLY A 136 -14.93 3.31 -5.67
CA GLY A 136 -13.94 3.71 -6.66
C GLY A 136 -13.57 2.57 -7.60
N VAL A 137 -12.38 2.64 -8.19
CA VAL A 137 -11.82 1.60 -9.06
C VAL A 137 -11.04 0.61 -8.20
N PHE A 138 -11.51 -0.64 -8.14
CA PHE A 138 -10.92 -1.72 -7.36
C PHE A 138 -11.12 -3.08 -8.04
N ASP A 139 -10.53 -4.13 -7.48
CA ASP A 139 -10.65 -5.52 -7.93
C ASP A 139 -12.06 -6.10 -7.74
N ARG A 140 -12.59 -6.72 -8.79
CA ARG A 140 -13.90 -7.40 -8.73
C ARG A 140 -13.82 -8.53 -7.68
N PRO A 141 -14.71 -8.58 -6.67
CA PRO A 141 -14.61 -9.55 -5.58
C PRO A 141 -15.10 -10.94 -6.01
N PHE A 142 -14.40 -11.58 -6.96
CA PHE A 142 -14.76 -12.90 -7.46
C PHE A 142 -13.59 -13.87 -7.42
N GLY A 143 -13.77 -14.95 -6.67
CA GLY A 143 -12.74 -15.96 -6.47
C GLY A 143 -11.51 -15.43 -5.72
N TYR A 144 -10.59 -16.33 -5.41
CA TYR A 144 -9.38 -15.97 -4.67
C TYR A 144 -8.35 -15.23 -5.54
N GLU A 145 -8.23 -15.64 -6.80
CA GLU A 145 -7.13 -15.23 -7.66
C GLU A 145 -7.20 -13.75 -8.07
N VAL A 146 -8.41 -13.21 -8.24
CA VAL A 146 -8.62 -11.81 -8.63
C VAL A 146 -8.08 -10.87 -7.54
N ALA A 147 -8.50 -11.10 -6.29
CA ALA A 147 -8.10 -10.29 -5.15
C ALA A 147 -6.66 -10.57 -4.68
N TYR A 148 -6.10 -11.73 -5.01
CA TYR A 148 -4.75 -12.08 -4.60
C TYR A 148 -3.70 -11.18 -5.26
N SER A 149 -2.74 -10.67 -4.47
CA SER A 149 -1.73 -9.72 -4.96
C SER A 149 -0.86 -10.32 -6.06
N SER A 150 -0.70 -9.60 -7.17
CA SER A 150 0.17 -10.00 -8.27
C SER A 150 1.66 -10.03 -7.94
N SER A 151 2.08 -9.37 -6.86
CA SER A 151 3.47 -9.43 -6.39
C SER A 151 3.80 -10.70 -5.58
N ARG A 152 2.77 -11.42 -5.11
CA ARG A 152 2.92 -12.61 -4.26
C ARG A 152 2.50 -13.89 -4.96
N ARG A 153 2.16 -13.82 -6.25
CA ARG A 153 1.73 -14.99 -7.01
C ARG A 153 2.89 -15.94 -7.26
N GLU A 154 2.59 -17.21 -7.10
CA GLU A 154 3.46 -18.30 -7.51
C GLU A 154 3.49 -18.44 -9.03
N SER A 155 2.36 -18.18 -9.71
CA SER A 155 2.28 -18.20 -11.17
C SER A 155 2.63 -16.85 -11.80
N PRO A 156 3.34 -16.81 -12.95
CA PRO A 156 3.66 -15.57 -13.66
C PRO A 156 2.43 -14.78 -14.12
N GLU A 157 1.37 -15.51 -14.48
CA GLU A 157 0.08 -15.00 -14.95
C GLU A 157 -1.07 -15.71 -14.22
N ARG A 158 -2.26 -15.08 -14.26
CA ARG A 158 -3.47 -15.72 -13.74
C ARG A 158 -3.96 -16.83 -14.64
N ALA A 159 -4.80 -17.70 -14.08
CA ALA A 159 -5.52 -18.71 -14.84
C ALA A 159 -6.31 -18.05 -15.99
N THR A 160 -6.30 -18.71 -17.14
CA THR A 160 -6.94 -18.18 -18.36
C THR A 160 -8.42 -17.91 -18.13
N VAL A 161 -9.12 -18.80 -17.41
CA VAL A 161 -10.53 -18.63 -17.04
C VAL A 161 -10.81 -17.29 -16.35
N THR A 162 -9.96 -16.90 -15.41
CA THR A 162 -10.09 -15.63 -14.68
C THR A 162 -9.92 -14.44 -15.62
N THR A 163 -8.89 -14.47 -16.48
CA THR A 163 -8.63 -13.38 -17.43
C THR A 163 -9.67 -13.26 -18.54
N THR A 164 -10.35 -14.36 -18.88
CA THR A 164 -11.42 -14.39 -19.88
C THR A 164 -12.73 -13.86 -19.29
N LEU A 165 -13.10 -14.27 -18.07
CA LEU A 165 -14.33 -13.82 -17.40
C LEU A 165 -14.22 -12.39 -16.87
N PHE A 166 -13.04 -12.01 -16.38
CA PHE A 166 -12.77 -10.70 -15.79
C PHE A 166 -11.57 -10.06 -16.48
N PRO A 167 -11.70 -9.60 -17.73
CA PRO A 167 -10.61 -8.91 -18.40
C PRO A 167 -10.23 -7.66 -17.60
N GLU A 168 -8.93 -7.48 -17.33
CA GLU A 168 -8.35 -6.43 -16.48
C GLU A 168 -8.77 -6.44 -15.00
N GLU A 169 -9.76 -7.27 -14.63
CA GLU A 169 -10.20 -7.70 -13.30
C GLU A 169 -10.64 -6.60 -12.33
N ARG A 170 -10.56 -5.35 -12.75
CA ARG A 170 -10.82 -4.18 -11.93
C ARG A 170 -11.80 -3.27 -12.61
N ASP A 171 -12.64 -2.64 -11.81
CA ASP A 171 -13.70 -1.79 -12.32
C ASP A 171 -14.16 -0.77 -11.28
N LEU A 172 -14.92 0.22 -11.75
CA LEU A 172 -15.52 1.25 -10.93
C LEU A 172 -16.78 0.69 -10.27
N GLY A 173 -16.90 0.84 -8.95
CA GLY A 173 -18.10 0.42 -8.25
C GLY A 173 -18.12 0.79 -6.77
N ALA A 174 -18.98 0.09 -6.04
CA ALA A 174 -19.03 0.10 -4.59
C ALA A 174 -19.04 -1.34 -4.07
N MET A 175 -18.28 -1.60 -3.00
CA MET A 175 -18.16 -2.93 -2.40
C MET A 175 -18.32 -2.86 -0.90
N LEU A 176 -19.04 -3.85 -0.36
CA LEU A 176 -19.18 -4.12 1.06
C LEU A 176 -18.49 -5.44 1.38
N THR A 177 -17.53 -5.39 2.29
CA THR A 177 -16.89 -6.55 2.89
C THR A 177 -17.45 -6.73 4.30
N LEU A 178 -18.05 -7.88 4.57
CA LEU A 178 -18.51 -8.29 5.89
C LEU A 178 -17.61 -9.40 6.42
N GLN A 179 -17.07 -9.17 7.61
CA GLN A 179 -16.27 -10.17 8.31
C GLN A 179 -16.55 -10.08 9.81
N ALA A 180 -16.65 -11.22 10.49
CA ALA A 180 -16.87 -11.23 11.92
C ALA A 180 -15.65 -10.70 12.70
N SER A 181 -15.89 -10.17 13.90
CA SER A 181 -14.85 -9.65 14.80
C SER A 181 -13.80 -10.72 15.15
N LYS A 182 -12.60 -10.27 15.54
CA LYS A 182 -11.44 -11.14 15.81
C LYS A 182 -11.71 -12.26 16.82
N ASN A 183 -12.64 -12.06 17.75
CA ASN A 183 -12.98 -13.00 18.83
C ASN A 183 -14.19 -13.91 18.49
N SER A 184 -14.80 -13.75 17.31
CA SER A 184 -15.96 -14.53 16.92
C SER A 184 -15.54 -15.83 16.20
N PRO A 185 -16.18 -16.98 16.50
CA PRO A 185 -15.99 -18.22 15.73
C PRO A 185 -16.29 -18.06 14.23
N TRP A 186 -17.15 -17.10 13.87
CA TRP A 186 -17.57 -16.82 12.49
C TRP A 186 -16.53 -16.07 11.65
N ARG A 187 -15.35 -15.77 12.19
CA ARG A 187 -14.26 -15.06 11.48
C ARG A 187 -13.74 -15.79 10.24
N ILE A 188 -13.96 -17.11 10.17
CA ILE A 188 -13.58 -17.96 9.03
C ILE A 188 -14.31 -17.50 7.76
N LEU A 189 -15.50 -16.92 7.90
CA LEU A 189 -16.31 -16.44 6.79
C LEU A 189 -15.99 -14.96 6.49
N LYS A 190 -15.72 -14.69 5.22
CA LYS A 190 -15.59 -13.35 4.65
C LYS A 190 -16.56 -13.28 3.48
N LEU A 191 -17.51 -12.36 3.56
CA LEU A 191 -18.48 -12.11 2.49
C LEU A 191 -18.13 -10.78 1.84
N GLU A 192 -18.05 -10.76 0.52
CA GLU A 192 -17.78 -9.56 -0.26
C GLU A 192 -18.86 -9.43 -1.31
N ALA A 193 -19.53 -8.28 -1.35
CA ALA A 193 -20.55 -8.00 -2.34
C ALA A 193 -20.25 -6.64 -2.97
N ALA A 194 -20.25 -6.58 -4.30
CA ALA A 194 -19.99 -5.36 -5.06
C ALA A 194 -21.04 -5.13 -6.14
N ILE A 195 -21.30 -3.85 -6.38
CA ILE A 195 -22.05 -3.35 -7.53
C ILE A 195 -21.07 -2.61 -8.42
N ILE A 196 -20.97 -3.04 -9.68
CA ILE A 196 -19.99 -2.58 -10.65
C ILE A 196 -20.68 -1.81 -11.78
N GLY A 197 -20.10 -0.66 -12.14
CA GLY A 197 -20.64 0.28 -13.11
C GLY A 197 -19.87 0.40 -14.42
N GLY A 198 -18.95 -0.51 -14.72
CA GLY A 198 -18.36 -0.68 -16.06
C GLY A 198 -17.38 0.41 -16.55
N ASN A 199 -17.18 1.50 -15.80
CA ASN A 199 -16.40 2.69 -16.19
C ASN A 199 -14.97 2.75 -15.62
N GLY A 200 -14.46 1.67 -15.01
CA GLY A 200 -13.15 1.73 -14.33
C GLY A 200 -11.94 1.68 -15.26
N ILE A 201 -12.00 0.86 -16.31
CA ILE A 201 -10.87 0.64 -17.25
C ILE A 201 -11.33 0.78 -18.71
N LYS A 202 -12.53 0.33 -19.01
CA LYS A 202 -13.18 0.57 -20.29
C LYS A 202 -14.35 1.52 -20.05
N THR A 203 -14.76 2.26 -21.07
CA THR A 203 -15.94 3.12 -20.97
C THR A 203 -17.17 2.23 -21.02
N ASP A 204 -18.05 2.39 -20.04
CA ASP A 204 -19.36 1.74 -20.02
C ASP A 204 -20.22 2.35 -21.14
N ILE A 205 -20.96 1.50 -21.83
CA ILE A 205 -21.84 1.87 -22.95
C ILE A 205 -23.30 1.57 -22.64
N ASP A 206 -23.60 0.97 -21.48
CA ASP A 206 -24.96 0.64 -21.09
C ASP A 206 -25.33 1.09 -19.66
N ASN A 207 -26.62 0.96 -19.33
CA ASN A 207 -27.17 1.37 -18.03
C ASN A 207 -27.24 0.21 -17.02
N ARG A 208 -26.81 -1.00 -17.39
CA ARG A 208 -26.87 -2.17 -16.51
C ARG A 208 -25.70 -2.11 -15.54
N LYS A 209 -25.89 -2.69 -14.36
CA LYS A 209 -24.88 -2.75 -13.31
C LYS A 209 -24.73 -4.19 -12.88
N ASP A 210 -23.49 -4.62 -12.77
CA ASP A 210 -23.18 -5.99 -12.44
C ASP A 210 -23.13 -6.14 -10.92
N PHE A 211 -23.77 -7.19 -10.42
CA PHE A 211 -23.63 -7.61 -9.03
C PHE A 211 -22.63 -8.77 -8.95
N ILE A 212 -21.68 -8.69 -8.02
CA ILE A 212 -20.63 -9.69 -7.81
C ILE A 212 -20.49 -9.96 -6.31
N GLY A 213 -20.56 -11.24 -5.89
CA GLY A 213 -20.30 -11.65 -4.51
C GLY A 213 -20.38 -13.16 -4.31
#